data_AF-A0A183NQX3-F1
#
_entry.id   AF-A0A183NQX3-F1
#
_cell.length_a   1.000
_cell.length_b   1.000
_cell.length_c   1.000
_cell.angle_alpha   90.00
_cell.angle_beta   90.00
_cell.angle_gamma   90.00
#
_symmetry.space_group_name_H-M   'P 1'
#
loop_
_entity.id
_entity.type
_entity.pdbx_description
1 polymer ?
#
loop_
_entity_poly.entity_id
_entity_poly.type
_entity_poly.pdbx_seq_one_letter_code
_entity_poly.pdbx_strand_id
1 'polypeptide(L)'
;MEDNWKGIKEALTSTCQEQLGRNKHHHKEWISIETLDEIEEMKNKKTAINIAKDKQRKSKHKLNTLKQTSKPAPMNPLEIEAAHTDIPIDVNPPTKEEIRMEIRQIKSGKAAGPDNITAKALKSDIELTTSMP
;
A
#
# COMPACT_ATOMS: atom_id res chain seq x y z
N MET A 1 -30.69 26.51 68.25
CA MET A 1 -30.15 25.12 68.14
C MET A 1 -29.56 24.87 66.74
N GLU A 2 -30.04 25.57 65.69
CA GLU A 2 -29.45 25.51 64.35
C GLU A 2 -27.95 25.85 64.29
N ASP A 3 -27.47 26.79 65.10
CA ASP A 3 -26.07 27.24 65.04
C ASP A 3 -25.08 26.13 65.41
N ASN A 4 -25.45 25.28 66.36
CA ASN A 4 -24.64 24.12 66.74
C ASN A 4 -24.57 23.09 65.60
N TRP A 5 -25.71 22.84 64.96
CA TRP A 5 -25.80 21.93 63.81
C TRP A 5 -25.02 22.47 62.59
N LYS A 6 -25.00 23.79 62.41
CA LYS A 6 -24.21 24.46 61.38
C LYS A 6 -22.70 24.26 61.63
N GLY A 7 -22.24 24.47 62.86
CA GLY A 7 -20.83 24.27 63.23
C GLY A 7 -20.34 22.84 63.00
N ILE A 8 -21.18 21.83 63.30
CA ILE A 8 -20.83 20.42 63.07
C ILE A 8 -20.68 20.11 61.57
N LYS A 9 -21.58 20.62 60.73
CA LYS A 9 -21.48 20.45 59.27
C LYS A 9 -20.25 21.13 58.68
N GLU A 10 -19.90 22.32 59.17
CA GLU A 10 -18.71 23.04 58.73
C GLU A 10 -17.43 22.31 59.14
N ALA A 11 -17.35 21.81 60.38
CA ALA A 11 -16.21 21.04 60.85
C ALA A 11 -16.00 19.75 60.03
N LEU A 12 -17.06 18.98 59.78
CA LEU A 12 -17.00 17.78 58.95
C LEU A 12 -16.57 18.08 57.51
N THR A 13 -17.10 19.16 56.93
CA THR A 13 -16.75 19.58 55.56
C THR A 13 -15.28 20.01 55.48
N SER A 14 -14.78 20.72 56.51
CA SER A 14 -13.38 21.14 56.58
C SER A 14 -12.42 19.95 56.68
N THR A 15 -12.69 19.01 57.59
CA THR A 15 -11.86 17.80 57.75
C THR A 15 -11.83 16.97 56.48
N CYS A 16 -12.96 16.86 55.78
CA CYS A 16 -13.04 16.13 54.50
C CYS A 16 -12.22 16.83 53.40
N GLN A 17 -12.24 18.16 53.33
CA GLN A 17 -11.40 18.94 52.40
C GLN A 17 -9.90 18.88 52.73
N GLU A 18 -9.54 18.74 54.00
CA GLU A 18 -8.16 18.63 54.46
C GLU A 18 -7.59 17.22 54.23
N GLN A 19 -8.36 16.17 54.57
CA GLN A 19 -7.95 14.78 54.39
C GLN A 19 -7.91 14.33 52.93
N LEU A 20 -8.87 14.76 52.09
CA LEU A 20 -8.85 14.48 50.66
C LEU A 20 -7.92 15.41 49.88
N GLY A 21 -7.34 16.41 50.55
CA GLY A 21 -6.67 17.55 49.95
C GLY A 21 -7.65 18.42 49.17
N ARG A 22 -7.40 19.73 49.09
CA ARG A 22 -7.99 20.57 48.04
C ARG A 22 -7.35 20.16 46.72
N ASN A 23 -7.79 19.02 46.18
CA ASN A 23 -7.39 18.50 44.90
C ASN A 23 -7.93 19.45 43.84
N LYS A 24 -7.22 20.58 43.68
CA LYS A 24 -7.21 21.35 42.47
C LYS A 24 -6.60 20.39 41.46
N HIS A 25 -7.46 19.61 40.81
CA HIS A 25 -7.11 18.91 39.60
C HIS A 25 -6.57 19.99 38.66
N HIS A 26 -5.25 20.16 38.67
CA HIS A 26 -4.59 20.96 37.68
C HIS A 26 -4.98 20.29 36.38
N HIS A 27 -5.75 21.00 35.55
CA HIS A 27 -6.05 20.56 34.21
C HIS A 27 -4.72 20.61 33.46
N LYS A 28 -3.96 19.53 33.62
CA LYS A 28 -2.76 19.29 32.84
C LYS A 28 -3.29 18.69 31.57
N GLU A 29 -3.30 19.47 30.50
CA GLU A 29 -3.58 18.90 29.19
C GLU A 29 -2.49 17.85 28.96
N TRP A 30 -2.91 16.58 28.87
CA TRP A 30 -1.98 15.47 28.67
C TRP A 30 -1.23 15.60 27.34
N ILE A 31 -1.74 16.44 26.44
CA ILE A 31 -1.15 16.80 25.15
C ILE A 31 -1.36 18.31 24.99
N SER A 32 -0.28 19.06 24.70
CA SER A 32 -0.37 20.49 24.40
C SER A 32 -1.07 20.72 23.05
N ILE A 33 -1.84 21.80 22.92
CA ILE A 33 -2.42 22.24 21.64
C ILE A 33 -1.34 22.42 20.58
N GLU A 34 -0.17 22.95 20.96
CA GLU A 34 1.00 23.09 20.09
C GLU A 34 1.45 21.75 19.48
N THR A 35 1.39 20.66 20.27
CA THR A 35 1.73 19.31 19.79
C THR A 35 0.72 18.80 18.77
N LEU A 36 -0.56 19.16 18.91
CA LEU A 36 -1.58 18.78 17.92
C LEU A 36 -1.35 19.52 16.60
N ASP A 37 -1.02 20.80 16.65
CA ASP A 37 -0.70 21.61 15.46
C ASP A 37 0.54 21.08 14.72
N GLU A 38 1.59 20.70 15.45
CA GLU A 38 2.79 20.08 14.85
C GLU A 38 2.47 18.75 14.14
N ILE A 39 1.59 17.91 14.73
CA ILE A 39 1.15 16.65 14.12
C ILE A 39 0.37 16.92 12.83
N GLU A 40 -0.52 17.91 12.83
CA GLU A 40 -1.26 18.30 11.64
C GLU A 40 -0.31 18.82 10.53
N GLU A 41 0.64 19.66 10.89
CA GLU A 41 1.63 20.19 9.95
C GLU A 41 2.46 19.06 9.32
N MET A 42 2.90 18.08 10.11
CA MET A 42 3.61 16.89 9.62
C MET A 42 2.74 16.07 8.65
N LYS A 43 1.45 15.91 8.92
CA LYS A 43 0.51 15.20 8.03
C LYS A 43 0.33 15.94 6.70
N ASN A 44 0.22 17.26 6.75
CA ASN A 44 0.06 18.09 5.57
C ASN A 44 1.33 18.07 4.70
N LYS A 45 2.52 18.21 5.31
CA LYS A 45 3.82 18.07 4.64
C LYS A 45 3.95 16.71 3.94
N LYS A 46 3.59 15.62 4.63
CA LYS A 46 3.63 14.26 4.06
C LYS A 46 2.69 14.11 2.86
N THR A 47 1.51 14.70 2.94
CA THR A 47 0.51 14.69 1.86
C THR A 47 1.01 15.42 0.62
N ALA A 48 1.57 16.61 0.79
CA ALA A 48 2.15 17.40 -0.31
C ALA A 48 3.26 16.63 -1.05
N ILE A 49 4.16 15.99 -0.30
CA ILE A 49 5.25 15.16 -0.88
C ILE A 49 4.69 14.01 -1.71
N ASN A 50 3.66 13.32 -1.22
CA ASN A 50 3.07 12.19 -1.93
C ASN A 50 2.38 12.62 -3.23
N ILE A 51 1.67 13.75 -3.22
CA ILE A 51 1.05 14.34 -4.42
C ILE A 51 2.13 14.70 -5.45
N ALA A 52 3.22 15.34 -5.02
CA ALA A 52 4.33 15.69 -5.91
C ALA A 52 4.98 14.44 -6.54
N LYS A 53 5.21 13.39 -5.74
CA LYS A 53 5.75 12.10 -6.22
C LYS A 53 4.84 11.43 -7.25
N ASP A 54 3.53 11.44 -7.01
CA ASP A 54 2.56 10.88 -7.96
C ASP A 54 2.56 11.63 -9.30
N LYS A 55 2.59 12.97 -9.24
CA LYS A 55 2.71 13.81 -10.45
C LYS A 55 4.02 13.53 -11.21
N GLN A 56 5.13 13.33 -10.49
CA GLN A 56 6.41 12.96 -11.10
C GLN A 56 6.34 11.57 -11.77
N ARG A 57 5.69 10.59 -11.15
CA ARG A 57 5.51 9.25 -11.73
C ARG A 57 4.67 9.30 -13.00
N LYS A 58 3.55 10.04 -12.97
CA LYS A 58 2.66 10.23 -14.15
C LYS A 58 3.37 10.92 -15.30
N SER A 59 4.16 11.97 -15.03
CA SER A 59 4.94 12.66 -16.06
C SER A 59 6.04 11.77 -16.65
N LYS A 60 6.76 10.99 -15.82
CA LYS A 60 7.74 9.99 -16.29
C LYS A 60 7.09 8.92 -17.15
N HIS A 61 5.95 8.37 -16.72
CA HIS A 61 5.20 7.39 -17.51
C HIS A 61 4.80 7.97 -18.87
N LYS A 62 4.20 9.17 -18.89
CA LYS A 62 3.80 9.85 -20.13
C LYS A 62 4.98 10.08 -21.07
N LEU A 63 6.13 10.52 -20.54
CA LEU A 63 7.34 10.71 -21.33
C LEU A 63 7.86 9.38 -21.90
N ASN A 64 7.86 8.31 -21.11
CA ASN A 64 8.31 7.00 -21.55
C ASN A 64 7.39 6.42 -22.65
N THR A 65 6.06 6.56 -22.49
CA THR A 65 5.10 6.17 -23.53
C THR A 65 5.36 6.94 -24.83
N LEU A 66 5.54 8.26 -24.75
CA LEU A 66 5.80 9.09 -25.94
C LEU A 66 7.10 8.68 -26.65
N LYS A 67 8.17 8.41 -25.88
CA LYS A 67 9.47 7.94 -26.41
C LYS A 67 9.37 6.58 -27.10
N GLN A 68 8.51 5.69 -26.60
CA GLN A 68 8.30 4.38 -27.21
C GLN A 68 7.48 4.49 -28.50
N THR A 69 6.47 5.37 -28.53
CA THR A 69 5.66 5.60 -29.74
C THR A 69 6.37 6.41 -30.82
N SER A 70 7.41 7.18 -30.49
CA SER A 70 8.20 7.95 -31.46
C SER A 70 9.35 7.15 -32.10
N LYS A 71 9.50 5.85 -31.79
CA LYS A 71 10.50 4.99 -32.40
C LYS A 71 10.03 4.61 -33.81
N PRO A 72 10.84 4.79 -34.87
CA PRO A 72 10.43 4.42 -36.22
C PRO A 72 10.06 2.93 -36.28
N ALA A 73 8.96 2.61 -36.97
CA ALA A 73 8.58 1.23 -37.22
C ALA A 73 9.77 0.51 -37.87
N PRO A 74 10.08 -0.73 -37.47
CA PRO A 74 11.12 -1.51 -38.14
C PRO A 74 10.81 -1.52 -39.64
N MET A 75 11.69 -0.95 -40.45
CA MET A 75 11.48 -0.73 -41.89
C MET A 75 11.46 -2.01 -42.72
N ASN A 76 11.62 -3.16 -42.09
CA ASN A 76 11.50 -4.43 -42.77
C ASN A 76 10.06 -4.92 -42.59
N PRO A 77 9.29 -5.13 -43.69
CA PRO A 77 8.05 -5.86 -43.60
C PRO A 77 8.39 -7.25 -43.05
N LEU A 78 7.95 -7.53 -41.84
CA LEU A 78 8.05 -8.85 -41.24
C LEU A 78 7.12 -9.75 -42.05
N GLU A 79 7.67 -10.54 -42.97
CA GLU A 79 6.96 -11.64 -43.62
C GLU A 79 6.68 -12.71 -42.56
N ILE A 80 5.62 -12.48 -41.78
CA ILE A 80 5.02 -13.53 -40.97
C ILE A 80 4.15 -14.31 -41.94
N GLU A 81 4.64 -15.45 -42.40
CA GLU A 81 3.79 -16.42 -43.09
C GLU A 81 2.61 -16.72 -42.16
N ALA A 82 1.40 -16.37 -42.59
CA ALA A 82 0.21 -16.56 -41.79
C ALA A 82 -0.09 -18.06 -41.73
N ALA A 83 0.50 -18.75 -40.74
CA ALA A 83 0.00 -20.03 -40.31
C ALA A 83 -1.40 -19.78 -39.76
N HIS A 84 -2.43 -20.16 -40.53
CA HIS A 84 -3.81 -20.23 -40.09
C HIS A 84 -3.90 -21.23 -38.94
N THR A 85 -3.55 -20.77 -37.76
CA THR A 85 -3.69 -21.54 -36.54
C THR A 85 -5.12 -21.27 -36.10
N ASP A 86 -6.05 -22.07 -36.64
CA ASP A 86 -7.37 -22.24 -36.06
C ASP A 86 -7.19 -22.95 -34.70
N ILE A 87 -6.67 -22.22 -33.71
CA ILE A 87 -6.78 -22.62 -32.32
C ILE A 87 -8.20 -22.25 -31.93
N PRO A 88 -9.14 -23.20 -31.79
CA PRO A 88 -10.49 -22.87 -31.39
C PRO A 88 -10.43 -22.22 -30.01
N ILE A 89 -10.77 -20.94 -29.94
CA ILE A 89 -10.94 -20.24 -28.68
C ILE A 89 -12.20 -20.83 -28.05
N ASP A 90 -12.03 -21.57 -26.96
CA ASP A 90 -13.15 -22.03 -26.17
C ASP A 90 -13.82 -20.81 -25.53
N VAL A 91 -15.01 -20.47 -26.01
CA VAL A 91 -15.81 -19.34 -25.54
C VAL A 91 -16.58 -19.67 -24.25
N ASN A 92 -16.43 -20.88 -23.71
CA ASN A 92 -17.05 -21.25 -22.45
C ASN A 92 -16.39 -20.53 -21.26
N PRO A 93 -17.17 -20.05 -20.29
CA PRO A 93 -16.61 -19.42 -19.09
C PRO A 93 -15.73 -20.41 -18.32
N PRO A 94 -14.50 -20.02 -17.92
CA PRO A 94 -13.60 -20.91 -17.20
C PRO A 94 -14.20 -21.34 -15.87
N THR A 95 -14.02 -22.61 -15.53
CA THR A 95 -14.54 -23.17 -14.28
C THR A 95 -13.73 -22.67 -13.08
N LYS A 96 -14.35 -22.65 -11.90
CA LYS A 96 -13.69 -22.21 -10.65
C LYS A 96 -12.49 -23.10 -10.31
N GLU A 97 -12.59 -24.38 -10.62
CA GLU A 97 -11.56 -25.38 -10.39
C GLU A 97 -10.37 -25.18 -11.34
N GLU A 98 -10.59 -24.89 -12.63
CA GLU A 98 -9.54 -24.49 -13.56
C GLU A 98 -8.76 -23.29 -13.05
N ILE A 99 -9.46 -22.20 -12.71
CA ILE A 99 -8.83 -20.97 -12.22
C ILE A 99 -7.98 -21.26 -10.97
N ARG A 100 -8.46 -22.13 -10.07
CA ARG A 100 -7.73 -22.51 -8.85
C ARG A 100 -6.48 -23.34 -9.14
N MET A 101 -6.55 -24.28 -10.09
CA MET A 101 -5.40 -25.08 -10.48
C MET A 101 -4.35 -24.23 -11.19
N GLU A 102 -4.77 -23.36 -12.10
CA GLU A 102 -3.91 -22.44 -12.85
C GLU A 102 -3.09 -21.55 -11.90
N ILE A 103 -3.76 -20.93 -10.92
CA ILE A 103 -3.11 -20.10 -9.90
C ILE A 103 -2.09 -20.89 -9.07
N ARG A 104 -2.36 -22.18 -8.79
CA ARG A 104 -1.39 -23.06 -8.10
C ARG A 104 -0.17 -23.37 -8.98
N GLN A 105 -0.33 -23.53 -10.28
CA GLN A 105 0.79 -23.76 -11.21
C GLN A 105 1.65 -22.52 -11.39
N ILE A 106 1.02 -21.33 -11.48
CA ILE A 106 1.71 -20.04 -11.54
C ILE A 106 2.54 -19.83 -10.26
N LYS A 107 1.93 -20.07 -9.09
CA LYS A 107 2.62 -19.93 -7.79
C LYS A 107 3.75 -20.95 -7.58
N SER A 108 3.65 -22.13 -8.19
CA SER A 108 4.70 -23.16 -8.11
C SER A 108 5.76 -23.03 -9.20
N GLY A 109 5.66 -22.03 -10.10
CA GLY A 109 6.62 -21.79 -11.17
C GLY A 109 6.64 -22.90 -12.24
N LYS A 110 5.61 -23.74 -12.29
CA LYS A 110 5.49 -24.85 -13.25
C LYS A 110 4.68 -24.47 -14.50
N ALA A 111 3.91 -23.38 -14.43
CA ALA A 111 3.14 -22.90 -15.57
C ALA A 111 4.07 -22.53 -16.72
N ALA A 112 3.81 -23.10 -17.90
CA ALA A 112 4.41 -22.63 -19.14
C ALA A 112 3.72 -21.32 -19.54
N GLY A 113 4.49 -20.35 -20.04
CA GLY A 113 3.91 -19.15 -20.62
C GLY A 113 3.06 -19.47 -21.86
N PRO A 114 2.32 -18.49 -22.41
CA PRO A 114 1.55 -18.66 -23.65
C PRO A 114 2.41 -19.14 -24.83
N ASP A 115 3.71 -18.87 -24.79
CA ASP A 115 4.69 -19.36 -25.76
C ASP A 115 5.20 -20.79 -25.46
N ASN A 116 4.55 -21.52 -24.54
CA ASN A 116 4.92 -22.84 -24.00
C ASN A 116 6.30 -22.90 -23.28
N ILE A 117 6.90 -21.75 -22.97
CA ILE A 117 8.20 -21.69 -22.28
C ILE A 117 7.99 -21.91 -20.77
N THR A 118 8.62 -22.94 -20.21
CA THR A 118 8.59 -23.23 -18.77
C THR A 118 9.70 -22.49 -18.01
N ALA A 119 9.44 -22.11 -16.76
CA ALA A 119 10.44 -21.42 -15.93
C ALA A 119 11.75 -22.24 -15.74
N LYS A 120 11.68 -23.57 -15.85
CA LYS A 120 12.86 -24.46 -15.82
C LYS A 120 13.79 -24.24 -17.02
N ALA A 121 13.23 -24.01 -18.22
CA ALA A 121 14.02 -23.76 -19.43
C ALA A 121 14.77 -22.42 -19.35
N LEU A 122 14.15 -21.40 -18.75
CA LEU A 122 14.81 -20.10 -18.52
C LEU A 122 15.98 -20.21 -17.52
N LYS A 123 15.94 -21.17 -16.61
CA LYS A 123 16.98 -21.34 -15.59
C LYS A 123 18.23 -22.04 -16.12
N SER A 124 18.09 -22.97 -17.06
CA SER A 124 19.22 -23.66 -17.69
C SER A 124 20.06 -22.74 -18.58
N ASP A 125 19.44 -21.78 -19.26
CA ASP A 125 20.16 -20.87 -20.18
C ASP A 125 21.01 -19.83 -19.43
N ILE A 126 20.64 -19.49 -18.20
CA ILE A 126 21.41 -18.60 -17.31
C ILE A 126 22.66 -19.29 -16.76
N GLU A 127 22.59 -20.59 -16.45
CA GLU A 127 23.77 -21.37 -16.04
C GLU A 127 24.75 -21.57 -17.19
N LEU A 128 24.25 -21.82 -18.41
CA LEU A 128 25.07 -21.96 -19.62
C LEU A 128 25.87 -20.69 -19.95
N THR A 129 25.28 -19.51 -19.75
CA THR A 129 25.94 -18.22 -20.00
C THR A 129 26.94 -17.80 -18.93
N THR A 130 26.87 -18.39 -17.73
CA THR A 130 27.82 -18.13 -16.63
C THR A 130 29.09 -18.98 -16.76
N SER A 131 29.08 -20.02 -17.60
CA SER A 131 30.19 -20.95 -17.82
C SER A 131 31.12 -20.56 -18.99
N MET A 132 30.92 -19.41 -19.66
CA MET A 132 31.84 -18.95 -20.71
C MET A 132 32.93 -18.05 -20.10
N PRO A 133 34.22 -18.47 -20.08
CA PRO A 133 35.33 -17.59 -19.70
C PRO A 133 35.61 -16.51 -20.75
#